data_AF-W2TAY3-F1
#
_entry.id   AF-W2TAY3-F1
#
_cell.length_a   1.000
_cell.length_b   1.000
_cell.length_c   1.000
_cell.angle_alpha   90.00
_cell.angle_beta   90.00
_cell.angle_gamma   90.00
#
_symmetry.space_group_name_H-M   'P 1'
#
loop_
_entity.id
_entity.type
_entity.pdbx_description
1 polymer ?
#
loop_
_entity_poly.entity_id
_entity_poly.type
_entity_poly.pdbx_seq_one_letter_code
_entity_poly.pdbx_strand_id
1 'polypeptide(L)'
;MLIIHLNKGFQLNITVVDIDPVMKRVAEKWYGFQESNLHRIVIDDGIEYSRKASEKGEKFDAILLDLCTNERRPLLCPIEEFLTETALESLASILSDTDAHANLSLINSATISHIFDVHCHEKDCSV
;
A
#
# COMPACT_ATOMS: atom_id res chain seq x y z
N MET A 1 -13.16 1.68 4.00
CA MET A 1 -13.44 2.64 2.90
C MET A 1 -12.53 3.83 3.11
N LEU A 2 -11.46 3.94 2.34
CA LEU A 2 -10.57 5.09 2.36
C LEU A 2 -10.91 6.03 1.21
N ILE A 3 -11.16 7.30 1.53
CA ILE A 3 -11.37 8.36 0.53
C ILE A 3 -10.11 9.21 0.51
N ILE A 4 -9.30 9.07 -0.53
CA ILE A 4 -8.17 9.97 -0.78
C ILE A 4 -8.60 10.97 -1.86
N HIS A 5 -8.71 12.24 -1.50
CA HIS A 5 -8.97 13.31 -2.48
C HIS A 5 -7.64 13.88 -2.96
N LEU A 6 -7.27 13.58 -4.21
CA LEU A 6 -6.08 14.15 -4.84
C LEU A 6 -6.49 15.32 -5.71
N ASN A 7 -5.94 16.50 -5.42
CA ASN A 7 -6.09 17.65 -6.31
C ASN A 7 -5.25 17.46 -7.58
N LYS A 8 -5.70 18.03 -8.70
CA LYS A 8 -4.95 18.05 -9.96
C LYS A 8 -3.53 18.59 -9.74
N GLY A 9 -2.52 17.82 -10.16
CA GLY A 9 -1.10 18.20 -10.11
C GLY A 9 -0.22 17.31 -9.23
N PHE A 10 -0.77 16.36 -8.48
CA PHE A 10 0.02 15.39 -7.72
C PHE A 10 0.35 14.15 -8.56
N GLN A 11 1.64 13.82 -8.62
CA GLN A 11 2.14 12.54 -9.15
C GLN A 11 2.48 11.64 -7.97
N LEU A 12 1.80 10.51 -7.85
CA LEU A 12 2.08 9.53 -6.79
C LEU A 12 3.06 8.48 -7.29
N ASN A 13 4.08 8.18 -6.50
CA ASN A 13 4.95 7.01 -6.68
C ASN A 13 4.53 5.94 -5.66
N ILE A 14 3.72 4.99 -6.10
CA ILE A 14 3.07 3.99 -5.25
C ILE A 14 3.79 2.64 -5.37
N THR A 15 4.14 2.08 -4.22
CA THR A 15 4.58 0.69 -4.10
C THR A 15 3.57 -0.05 -3.23
N VAL A 16 2.90 -1.04 -3.79
CA VAL A 16 2.05 -1.97 -3.05
C VAL A 16 2.87 -3.21 -2.77
N VAL A 17 2.88 -3.67 -1.51
CA VAL A 17 3.53 -4.93 -1.11
C VAL A 17 2.43 -5.87 -0.65
N ASP A 18 2.28 -7.00 -1.35
CA ASP A 18 1.27 -8.01 -1.03
C ASP A 18 1.92 -9.39 -1.10
N ILE A 19 1.67 -10.23 -0.08
CA ILE A 19 2.25 -11.56 0.00
C ILE A 19 1.61 -12.54 -0.99
N ASP A 20 0.35 -12.28 -1.39
CA ASP A 20 -0.39 -13.18 -2.28
C ASP A 20 -0.30 -12.72 -3.75
N PRO A 21 0.39 -13.48 -4.63
CA PRO A 21 0.45 -13.17 -6.06
C PRO A 21 -0.91 -13.20 -6.77
N VAL A 22 -1.96 -13.78 -6.16
CA VAL A 22 -3.34 -13.69 -6.66
C VAL A 22 -3.79 -12.23 -6.72
N MET A 23 -3.42 -11.40 -5.75
CA MET A 23 -3.88 -10.02 -5.67
C MET A 23 -3.39 -9.17 -6.83
N LYS A 24 -2.13 -9.35 -7.26
CA LYS A 24 -1.62 -8.72 -8.49
C LYS A 24 -2.42 -9.14 -9.73
N ARG A 25 -2.72 -10.43 -9.88
CA ARG A 25 -3.54 -10.91 -11.03
C ARG A 25 -4.95 -10.34 -11.02
N VAL A 26 -5.55 -10.21 -9.84
CA VAL A 26 -6.88 -9.62 -9.69
C VAL A 26 -6.85 -8.14 -10.07
N ALA A 27 -5.85 -7.40 -9.60
CA ALA A 27 -5.64 -6.00 -9.96
C ALA A 27 -5.51 -5.79 -11.48
N GLU A 28 -4.67 -6.58 -12.14
CA GLU A 28 -4.43 -6.50 -13.59
C GLU A 28 -5.69 -6.86 -14.39
N LYS A 29 -6.39 -7.93 -14.01
CA LYS A 29 -7.50 -8.47 -14.79
C LYS A 29 -8.82 -7.73 -14.58
N TRP A 30 -9.10 -7.29 -13.36
CA TRP A 30 -10.43 -6.80 -12.97
C TRP A 30 -10.45 -5.32 -12.62
N TYR A 31 -9.32 -4.74 -12.24
CA TYR A 31 -9.23 -3.34 -11.83
C TYR A 31 -8.38 -2.48 -12.77
N GLY A 32 -7.97 -3.02 -13.93
CA GLY A 32 -7.25 -2.26 -14.95
C GLY A 32 -5.85 -1.81 -14.51
N PHE A 33 -5.27 -2.43 -13.49
CA PHE A 33 -3.91 -2.09 -13.05
C PHE A 33 -2.91 -2.29 -14.19
N GLN A 34 -2.08 -1.26 -14.40
CA GLN A 34 -0.94 -1.31 -15.29
C GLN A 34 0.31 -0.89 -14.54
N GLU A 35 1.30 -1.77 -14.52
CA GLU A 35 2.57 -1.51 -13.87
C GLU A 35 3.32 -0.38 -14.58
N SER A 36 3.93 0.51 -13.80
CA SER A 36 4.73 1.63 -14.29
C SER A 36 5.84 1.97 -13.29
N ASN A 37 6.73 2.88 -13.69
CA ASN A 37 7.78 3.38 -12.79
C ASN A 37 7.22 4.09 -11.54
N LEU A 38 5.99 4.59 -11.62
CA LEU A 38 5.31 5.32 -10.54
C LEU A 38 4.24 4.48 -9.83
N HIS A 39 3.93 3.27 -10.29
CA HIS A 39 2.93 2.43 -9.66
C HIS A 39 3.24 0.95 -9.89
N ARG A 40 3.59 0.24 -8.83
CA ARG A 40 4.07 -1.15 -8.89
C ARG A 40 3.52 -2.00 -7.74
N ILE A 41 3.33 -3.30 -8.00
CA ILE A 41 2.98 -4.29 -6.98
C ILE A 41 4.16 -5.25 -6.83
N VAL A 42 4.71 -5.30 -5.62
CA VAL A 42 5.79 -6.19 -5.21
C VAL A 42 5.19 -7.39 -4.47
N ILE A 43 5.51 -8.59 -4.93
CA ILE A 43 5.14 -9.83 -4.23
C ILE A 43 6.26 -10.16 -3.24
N ASP A 44 6.08 -9.78 -1.98
CA ASP A 44 7.01 -10.04 -0.89
C ASP A 44 6.25 -10.04 0.45
N ASP A 45 6.88 -10.57 1.49
CA ASP A 45 6.41 -10.37 2.86
C ASP A 45 6.65 -8.90 3.26
N GLY A 46 5.63 -8.20 3.76
CA GLY A 46 5.74 -6.76 4.04
C GLY A 46 6.71 -6.40 5.18
N ILE A 47 6.89 -7.29 6.16
CA ILE A 47 7.89 -7.11 7.23
C ILE A 47 9.28 -7.25 6.62
N GLU A 48 9.52 -8.32 5.85
CA GLU A 48 10.80 -8.54 5.20
C GLU A 48 11.13 -7.47 4.16
N TYR A 49 10.13 -7.00 3.41
CA TYR A 49 10.26 -5.86 2.50
C TYR A 49 10.70 -4.61 3.26
N SER A 50 10.02 -4.27 4.37
CA SER A 50 10.35 -3.08 5.16
C SER A 50 11.78 -3.13 5.70
N ARG A 51 12.24 -4.33 6.14
CA ARG A 51 13.61 -4.58 6.58
C ARG A 51 14.62 -4.34 5.45
N LYS A 52 14.40 -4.95 4.28
CA LYS A 52 15.26 -4.75 3.09
C LYS A 52 15.29 -3.30 2.61
N ALA A 53 14.14 -2.61 2.64
CA ALA A 53 14.01 -1.22 2.26
C ALA A 53 14.81 -0.31 3.23
N SER A 54 14.74 -0.61 4.53
CA SER A 54 15.55 0.04 5.57
C SER A 54 17.05 -0.11 5.28
N GLU A 55 17.52 -1.32 5.00
CA GLU A 55 18.94 -1.60 4.68
C GLU A 55 19.43 -0.88 3.43
N LYS A 56 18.55 -0.65 2.46
CA LYS A 56 18.85 0.10 1.23
C LYS A 56 18.75 1.63 1.41
N GLY A 57 18.24 2.09 2.54
CA GLY A 57 17.95 3.51 2.77
C GLY A 57 16.80 4.05 1.92
N GLU A 58 15.86 3.20 1.51
CA GLU A 58 14.64 3.64 0.84
C GLU A 58 13.77 4.48 1.79
N LYS A 59 13.10 5.50 1.25
CA LYS A 59 12.26 6.43 2.01
C LYS A 59 10.90 6.64 1.34
N PHE A 60 9.86 6.69 2.14
CA PHE A 60 8.47 6.86 1.73
C PHE A 60 7.83 8.01 2.50
N ASP A 61 7.10 8.88 1.81
CA ASP A 61 6.45 10.04 2.44
C ASP A 61 5.22 9.64 3.28
N ALA A 62 4.62 8.49 2.95
CA ALA A 62 3.52 7.91 3.69
C ALA A 62 3.57 6.39 3.61
N ILE A 63 3.13 5.74 4.68
CA ILE A 63 2.98 4.28 4.75
C ILE A 63 1.55 3.97 5.15
N LEU A 64 0.92 3.11 4.36
CA LEU A 64 -0.44 2.62 4.57
C LEU A 64 -0.39 1.12 4.87
N LEU A 65 -0.81 0.74 6.09
CA LEU A 65 -0.96 -0.67 6.46
C LEU A 65 -2.44 -1.07 6.36
N ASP A 66 -2.79 -1.80 5.29
CA ASP A 66 -4.10 -2.44 5.08
C ASP A 66 -3.91 -3.96 5.04
N LEU A 67 -3.55 -4.53 6.20
CA LEU A 67 -3.18 -5.95 6.36
C LEU A 67 -4.17 -6.61 7.31
N CYS A 68 -5.12 -7.35 6.77
CA CYS A 68 -6.20 -7.93 7.55
C CYS A 68 -6.11 -9.45 7.62
N THR A 69 -6.55 -10.02 8.74
CA THR A 69 -6.77 -11.46 8.86
C THR A 69 -8.26 -11.81 8.74
N ASN A 70 -8.55 -12.97 8.15
CA ASN A 70 -9.89 -13.56 8.15
C ASN A 70 -10.17 -14.36 9.43
N GLU A 71 -9.17 -14.53 10.30
CA GLU A 71 -9.32 -15.18 11.59
C GLU A 71 -10.01 -14.25 12.58
N ARG A 72 -10.84 -14.83 13.45
CA ARG A 72 -11.50 -14.07 14.51
C ARG A 72 -10.50 -13.70 15.60
N ARG A 73 -9.90 -12.52 15.49
CA ARG A 73 -8.97 -11.94 16.47
C ARG A 73 -9.51 -10.61 17.05
N PRO A 74 -9.02 -10.16 18.23
CA PRO A 74 -9.42 -8.88 18.81
C PRO A 74 -9.06 -7.67 17.92
N LEU A 75 -7.93 -7.77 17.21
CA LEU A 75 -7.51 -6.84 16.19
C LEU A 75 -7.54 -7.55 14.84
N LEU A 76 -8.32 -7.01 13.90
CA LEU A 76 -8.44 -7.59 12.56
C LEU A 76 -7.43 -6.98 11.58
N CYS A 77 -7.19 -5.67 11.68
CA CYS A 77 -6.30 -4.91 10.80
C CYS A 77 -5.63 -3.76 11.59
N PRO A 78 -4.30 -3.60 11.53
CA PRO A 78 -3.35 -4.51 10.91
C PRO A 78 -3.24 -5.84 11.69
N ILE A 79 -2.64 -6.86 11.08
CA ILE A 79 -2.23 -8.07 11.81
C ILE A 79 -1.15 -7.74 12.85
N GLU A 80 -1.14 -8.46 13.98
CA GLU A 80 -0.29 -8.15 15.15
C GLU A 80 1.21 -8.23 14.84
N GLU A 81 1.60 -9.01 13.84
CA GLU A 81 2.98 -9.18 13.39
C GLU A 81 3.60 -7.83 12.97
N PHE A 82 2.78 -6.93 12.42
CA PHE A 82 3.20 -5.56 12.05
C PHE A 82 3.27 -4.59 13.23
N LEU A 83 2.82 -5.00 14.42
CA LEU A 83 2.88 -4.20 15.65
C LEU A 83 4.04 -4.60 16.56
N THR A 84 4.88 -5.55 16.14
CA THR A 84 6.11 -5.89 16.86
C THR A 84 7.10 -4.73 16.79
N GLU A 85 7.92 -4.57 17.83
CA GLU A 85 8.93 -3.50 17.90
C GLU A 85 9.84 -3.51 16.66
N THR A 86 10.33 -4.67 16.26
CA THR A 86 11.19 -4.84 15.07
C THR A 86 10.50 -4.42 13.77
N ALA A 87 9.22 -4.73 13.60
CA ALA A 87 8.46 -4.32 12.42
C ALA A 87 8.23 -2.80 12.43
N LEU A 88 7.84 -2.24 13.58
CA LEU A 88 7.62 -0.80 13.74
C LEU A 88 8.90 0.00 13.54
N GLU A 89 10.05 -0.46 14.02
CA GLU A 89 11.37 0.15 13.79
C GLU A 89 11.72 0.14 12.30
N SER A 90 11.51 -0.97 11.61
CA SER A 90 11.75 -1.09 10.17
C SER A 90 10.87 -0.12 9.39
N LEU A 91 9.57 -0.06 9.69
CA LEU A 91 8.61 0.85 9.07
C LEU A 91 8.93 2.32 9.37
N ALA A 92 9.26 2.66 10.61
CA ALA A 92 9.65 4.01 11.00
C ALA A 92 10.93 4.45 10.27
N SER A 93 11.91 3.55 10.14
CA SER A 93 13.17 3.85 9.48
C SER A 93 13.04 4.14 7.98
N ILE A 94 11.98 3.64 7.33
CA ILE A 94 11.72 3.90 5.90
C ILE A 94 10.72 5.05 5.70
N LEU A 95 10.18 5.65 6.75
CA LEU A 95 9.38 6.86 6.64
C LEU A 95 10.32 8.07 6.42
N SER A 96 9.98 8.94 5.47
CA SER A 96 10.70 10.20 5.21
C SER A 96 10.51 11.16 6.37
N ASP A 97 11.57 11.85 6.80
CA ASP A 97 11.50 12.90 7.84
C ASP A 97 11.15 14.29 7.26
N THR A 98 10.62 14.37 6.03
CA THR A 98 10.36 15.65 5.37
C THR A 98 9.25 16.44 6.06
N ASP A 99 9.48 17.74 6.25
CA ASP A 99 8.57 18.73 6.90
C ASP A 99 7.13 18.75 6.36
N ALA A 100 6.87 18.12 5.21
CA ALA A 100 5.53 17.86 4.70
C ALA A 100 5.00 16.52 5.23
N HIS A 101 4.51 16.53 6.46
CA HIS A 101 3.58 15.52 7.02
C HIS A 101 3.93 14.05 6.72
N ALA A 102 5.06 13.57 7.24
CA ALA A 102 5.33 12.15 7.38
C ALA A 102 4.17 11.49 8.16
N ASN A 103 3.35 10.71 7.47
CA ASN A 103 2.15 10.09 8.05
C ASN A 103 2.24 8.57 7.94
N LEU A 104 2.37 7.90 9.08
CA LEU A 104 2.02 6.49 9.20
C LEU A 104 0.53 6.41 9.50
N SER A 105 -0.28 6.09 8.48
CA SER A 105 -1.71 5.88 8.66
C SER A 105 -2.01 4.38 8.71
N LEU A 106 -2.41 3.90 9.89
CA LEU A 106 -3.06 2.60 10.05
C LEU A 106 -4.50 2.75 9.56
N ILE A 107 -4.88 2.06 8.49
CA ILE A 107 -6.24 2.19 7.94
C ILE A 107 -6.88 0.80 7.91
N ASN A 108 -8.07 0.73 8.50
CA ASN A 108 -8.90 -0.46 8.54
C ASN A 108 -9.67 -0.63 7.21
N SER A 109 -9.78 -1.88 6.76
CA SER A 109 -10.19 -2.38 5.45
C SER A 109 -11.26 -1.56 4.70
N ALA A 110 -10.86 -1.05 3.53
CA ALA A 110 -11.51 -1.35 2.23
C ALA A 110 -10.90 -0.44 1.16
N THR A 111 -9.63 -0.65 0.79
CA THR A 111 -8.94 0.22 -0.16
C THR A 111 -8.25 -0.55 -1.26
N ILE A 112 -9.03 -1.34 -2.01
CA ILE A 112 -8.55 -1.97 -3.24
C ILE A 112 -9.14 -1.30 -4.48
N SER A 113 -10.22 -0.51 -4.40
CA SER A 113 -10.77 0.11 -5.63
C SER A 113 -10.06 1.37 -6.12
N HIS A 114 -9.43 2.20 -5.26
CA HIS A 114 -8.96 3.52 -5.70
C HIS A 114 -7.45 3.68 -5.87
N ILE A 115 -6.63 2.75 -5.35
CA ILE A 115 -5.21 2.69 -5.72
C ILE A 115 -5.09 2.25 -7.20
N PHE A 116 -6.00 1.40 -7.67
CA PHE A 116 -6.04 0.93 -9.07
C PHE A 116 -6.70 1.90 -10.06
N ASP A 117 -7.41 2.92 -9.60
CA ASP A 117 -8.22 3.82 -10.44
C ASP A 117 -7.48 5.10 -10.88
N VAL A 118 -6.17 5.02 -11.12
CA VAL A 118 -5.36 6.18 -11.54
C VAL A 118 -5.57 6.53 -13.02
N HIS A 119 -6.35 5.76 -13.80
CA HIS A 119 -6.78 6.18 -15.14
C HIS A 119 -8.02 5.45 -15.70
N CYS A 120 -9.19 5.57 -15.06
CA CYS A 120 -10.45 5.39 -15.80
C CYS A 120 -10.82 6.71 -16.50
N HIS A 121 -10.24 6.93 -17.68
CA HIS A 121 -10.80 7.91 -18.62
C HIS A 121 -12.10 7.31 -19.16
N GLU A 122 -13.19 8.07 -19.04
CA GLU A 122 -14.50 7.75 -19.62
C GLU A 122 -14.37 7.14 -21.03
N LYS A 123 -14.63 5.83 -21.16
CA LYS A 123 -15.51 5.20 -22.15
C LYS A 123 -15.31 3.67 -22.18
N ASP A 124 -16.44 2.98 -22.17
CA ASP A 124 -16.63 1.55 -22.47
C ASP A 124 -16.27 0.52 -21.39
N CYS A 125 -17.02 0.55 -20.29
CA CYS A 125 -17.35 -0.67 -19.56
C CYS A 125 -18.75 -1.14 -20.00
N SER A 126 -18.78 -2.01 -21.00
CA SER A 126 -19.96 -2.84 -21.29
C SER A 126 -19.90 -4.08 -20.41
N VAL A 127 -20.99 -4.34 -19.69
CA VAL A 127 -21.19 -5.45 -18.73
C VAL A 127 -21.10 -6.81 -19.42
#